data_AF-A0A250E7R9-F1
#
_entry.id   AF-A0A250E7R9-F1
#
_cell.length_a   1.000
_cell.length_b   1.000
_cell.length_c   1.000
_cell.angle_alpha   90.00
_cell.angle_beta   90.00
_cell.angle_gamma   90.00
#
_symmetry.space_group_name_H-M   'P 1'
#
loop_
_entity.id
_entity.type
_entity.pdbx_description
1 polymer ?
#
loop_
_entity_poly.entity_id
_entity_poly.type
_entity_poly.pdbx_seq_one_letter_code
_entity_poly.pdbx_strand_id
1 'polypeptide(L)'
;MKIYLRKLSTKDLAILAQRIIESSKQSEFEEVKNHLFLSKLDTSYQEYYKVISKISFSGKGVDVLQVDRQRDAIFRIIKNFLVAYSKMTLMPHQTDAVALLKEFKIYGLALDKLNYGEQTIQLDKLIEALSSTENQTRIENLSLKSTFEELKKVEQTFKEIYEEQAQSNSELRKTKSASELRKDVEKDLKRFLNLVTSMYETQQWTTLYNKLNEFVKAAKK
;
A
#
# COMPACT_ATOMS: atom_id res chain seq x y z
N MET A 1 25.87 29.84 -4.93
CA MET A 1 24.40 29.81 -5.02
C MET A 1 23.78 29.42 -3.68
N LYS A 2 22.93 30.26 -3.07
CA LYS A 2 22.25 29.93 -1.79
C LYS A 2 20.85 29.38 -2.07
N ILE A 3 20.49 28.20 -1.56
CA ILE A 3 19.13 27.64 -1.62
C ILE A 3 18.84 26.74 -0.42
N TYR A 4 17.60 26.76 0.08
CA TYR A 4 17.12 25.87 1.13
C TYR A 4 16.33 24.71 0.49
N LEU A 5 17.04 23.68 0.01
CA LEU A 5 16.43 22.55 -0.71
C LEU A 5 15.31 21.84 0.06
N ARG A 6 15.42 21.81 1.40
CA ARG A 6 14.39 21.26 2.31
C ARG A 6 13.02 21.94 2.20
N LYS A 7 12.97 23.19 1.75
CA LYS A 7 11.71 23.95 1.60
C LYS A 7 11.01 23.69 0.27
N LEU A 8 11.68 23.06 -0.69
CA LEU A 8 11.08 22.73 -1.99
C LEU A 8 10.07 21.59 -1.84
N SER A 9 8.97 21.62 -2.60
CA SER A 9 8.10 20.45 -2.71
C SER A 9 8.86 19.26 -3.31
N THR A 10 8.30 18.06 -3.22
CA THR A 10 8.85 16.86 -3.89
C THR A 10 9.00 17.09 -5.40
N LYS A 11 8.02 17.74 -6.01
CA LYS A 11 8.01 18.03 -7.45
C LYS A 11 9.05 19.10 -7.82
N ASP A 12 9.14 20.18 -7.05
CA ASP A 12 10.07 21.29 -7.36
C ASP A 12 11.52 20.88 -7.16
N LEU A 13 11.80 20.04 -6.15
CA LEU A 13 13.13 19.46 -5.98
C LEU A 13 13.53 18.60 -7.18
N ALA A 14 12.60 17.76 -7.68
CA ALA A 14 12.85 16.91 -8.85
C ALA A 14 13.11 17.74 -10.10
N ILE A 15 12.25 18.74 -10.38
CA ILE A 15 12.38 19.64 -11.53
C ILE A 15 13.71 20.40 -11.48
N LEU A 16 14.09 20.92 -10.30
CA LEU A 16 15.35 21.63 -10.13
C LEU A 16 16.56 20.72 -10.39
N ALA A 17 16.57 19.52 -9.78
CA ALA A 17 17.64 18.55 -9.97
C ALA A 17 17.77 18.15 -11.44
N GLN A 18 16.66 17.85 -12.11
CA GLN A 18 16.61 17.50 -13.52
C GLN A 18 17.21 18.61 -14.41
N ARG A 19 16.74 19.84 -14.26
CA ARG A 19 17.21 20.99 -15.06
C ARG A 19 18.70 21.25 -14.88
N ILE A 20 19.21 21.08 -13.66
CA ILE A 20 20.64 21.20 -13.35
C ILE A 20 21.42 20.08 -14.03
N ILE A 21 21.00 18.82 -13.90
CA ILE A 21 21.65 17.68 -14.54
C ILE A 21 21.71 17.86 -16.06
N GLU A 22 20.57 18.13 -16.70
CA GLU A 22 20.46 18.30 -18.15
C GLU A 22 21.33 19.46 -18.64
N SER A 23 21.29 20.61 -17.97
CA SER A 23 22.09 21.77 -18.35
C SER A 23 23.59 21.56 -18.16
N SER A 24 23.99 20.80 -17.14
CA SER A 24 25.40 20.46 -16.90
C SER A 24 25.93 19.40 -17.87
N LYS A 25 25.10 18.44 -18.29
CA LYS A 25 25.45 17.50 -19.37
C LYS A 25 25.62 18.18 -20.73
N GLN A 26 24.91 19.29 -20.96
CA GLN A 26 25.04 20.13 -22.14
C GLN A 26 26.12 21.22 -22.02
N SER A 27 26.90 21.23 -20.95
CA SER A 27 27.98 22.20 -20.75
C SER A 27 29.02 22.11 -21.87
N GLU A 28 29.64 23.23 -22.23
CA GLU A 28 30.80 23.25 -23.12
C GLU A 28 32.07 22.68 -22.44
N PHE A 29 32.09 22.67 -21.10
CA PHE A 29 33.20 22.15 -20.30
C PHE A 29 33.10 20.63 -20.11
N GLU A 30 34.02 19.88 -20.70
CA GLU A 30 34.06 18.41 -20.61
C GLU A 30 34.31 17.92 -19.18
N GLU A 31 35.06 18.68 -18.38
CA GLU A 31 35.27 18.41 -16.95
C GLU A 31 33.94 18.38 -16.19
N VAL A 32 33.01 19.27 -16.50
CA VAL A 32 31.70 19.33 -15.84
C VAL A 32 30.87 18.08 -16.15
N LYS A 33 30.86 17.64 -17.41
CA LYS A 33 30.08 16.48 -17.86
C LYS A 33 30.53 15.20 -17.16
N ASN A 34 31.84 15.06 -16.94
CA ASN A 34 32.45 13.87 -16.36
C ASN A 34 32.71 14.01 -14.85
N HIS A 35 32.29 15.12 -14.23
CA HIS A 35 32.56 15.36 -12.82
C HIS A 35 31.82 14.38 -11.91
N LEU A 36 32.53 13.80 -10.94
CA LEU A 36 32.00 12.82 -9.99
C LEU A 36 30.71 13.27 -9.29
N PHE A 37 30.63 14.55 -8.91
CA PHE A 37 29.45 15.10 -8.24
C PHE A 37 28.22 15.18 -9.15
N LEU A 38 28.39 15.41 -10.45
CA LEU A 38 27.29 15.37 -11.41
C LEU A 38 26.78 13.94 -11.57
N SER A 39 27.69 12.97 -11.68
CA SER A 39 27.34 11.55 -11.76
C SER A 39 26.58 11.08 -10.51
N LYS A 40 27.03 11.44 -9.30
CA LYS A 40 26.32 11.12 -8.05
C LYS A 40 24.93 11.75 -7.96
N LEU A 41 24.82 13.03 -8.36
CA LEU A 41 23.54 13.70 -8.43
C LEU A 41 22.59 12.99 -9.40
N ASP A 42 23.05 12.63 -10.60
CA ASP A 42 22.24 11.92 -11.59
C ASP A 42 21.75 10.57 -11.03
N THR A 43 22.64 9.75 -10.45
CA THR A 43 22.25 8.48 -9.84
C THR A 43 21.18 8.65 -8.75
N SER A 44 21.40 9.55 -7.79
CA SER A 44 20.43 9.81 -6.72
C SER A 44 19.09 10.34 -7.27
N TYR A 45 19.14 11.18 -8.31
CA TYR A 45 17.96 11.71 -8.98
C TYR A 45 17.18 10.60 -9.70
N GLN A 46 17.83 9.68 -10.41
CA GLN A 46 17.14 8.56 -11.09
C GLN A 46 16.43 7.64 -10.09
N GLU A 47 17.05 7.36 -8.93
CA GLU A 47 16.41 6.59 -7.86
C GLU A 47 15.21 7.33 -7.27
N TYR A 48 15.35 8.63 -7.02
CA TYR A 48 14.27 9.47 -6.52
C TYR A 48 13.13 9.59 -7.53
N TYR A 49 13.41 9.85 -8.81
CA TYR A 49 12.41 10.02 -9.86
C TYR A 49 11.49 8.80 -10.02
N LYS A 50 12.04 7.58 -9.86
CA LYS A 50 11.28 6.33 -9.88
C LYS A 50 10.22 6.22 -8.77
N VAL A 51 10.34 6.98 -7.68
CA VAL A 51 9.43 6.89 -6.53
C VAL A 51 8.52 8.10 -6.37
N ILE A 52 8.83 9.25 -6.99
CA ILE A 52 8.01 10.48 -6.89
C ILE A 52 6.63 10.29 -7.53
N SER A 53 6.52 9.39 -8.52
CA SER A 53 5.25 9.03 -9.18
C SER A 53 4.56 7.81 -8.55
N LYS A 54 5.14 7.17 -7.53
CA LYS A 54 4.54 5.98 -6.92
C LYS A 54 3.41 6.36 -5.96
N ILE A 55 2.31 5.63 -6.04
CA ILE A 55 1.23 5.69 -5.07
C ILE A 55 1.75 5.10 -3.75
N SER A 56 1.58 5.82 -2.64
CA SER A 56 2.09 5.44 -1.31
C SER A 56 1.36 4.26 -0.66
N PHE A 57 0.26 3.81 -1.27
CA PHE A 57 -0.56 2.70 -0.83
C PHE A 57 -1.18 2.02 -2.06
N SER A 58 -1.43 0.72 -2.00
CA SER A 58 -1.94 -0.07 -3.13
C SER A 58 -3.35 0.30 -3.60
N GLY A 59 -4.09 1.14 -2.86
CA GLY A 59 -5.50 1.46 -3.12
C GLY A 59 -6.47 0.34 -2.69
N LYS A 60 -5.98 -0.90 -2.56
CA LYS A 60 -6.75 -2.11 -2.25
C LYS A 60 -7.39 -2.13 -0.86
N GLY A 61 -7.13 -1.14 -0.01
CA GLY A 61 -7.77 -1.06 1.31
C GLY A 61 -9.30 -0.91 1.23
N VAL A 62 -9.79 -0.27 0.17
CA VAL A 62 -11.24 -0.17 -0.09
C VAL A 62 -11.82 -1.53 -0.46
N ASP A 63 -11.12 -2.29 -1.30
CA ASP A 63 -11.55 -3.62 -1.74
C ASP A 63 -11.57 -4.61 -0.56
N VAL A 64 -10.52 -4.63 0.27
CA VAL A 64 -10.46 -5.43 1.50
C VAL A 64 -11.65 -5.11 2.41
N LEU A 65 -11.93 -3.82 2.65
CA LEU A 65 -13.04 -3.39 3.50
C LEU A 65 -14.41 -3.78 2.91
N GLN A 66 -14.57 -3.73 1.59
CA GLN A 66 -15.82 -4.11 0.93
C GLN A 66 -16.09 -5.60 1.08
N VAL A 67 -15.08 -6.45 0.83
CA VAL A 67 -15.23 -7.90 0.93
C VAL A 67 -15.39 -8.33 2.39
N ASP A 68 -14.70 -7.68 3.33
CA ASP A 68 -14.90 -7.89 4.77
C ASP A 68 -16.35 -7.59 5.21
N ARG A 69 -16.92 -6.48 4.76
CA ARG A 69 -18.34 -6.16 5.04
C ARG A 69 -19.31 -7.21 4.50
N GLN A 70 -19.03 -7.78 3.33
CA GLN A 70 -19.83 -8.85 2.76
C GLN A 70 -19.71 -10.13 3.60
N ARG A 71 -18.49 -10.48 4.00
CA ARG A 71 -18.20 -11.60 4.91
C ARG A 71 -18.99 -11.48 6.21
N ASP A 72 -18.91 -10.32 6.85
CA ASP A 72 -19.64 -10.02 8.10
C ASP A 72 -21.15 -10.07 7.93
N ALA A 73 -21.65 -9.61 6.79
CA ALA A 73 -23.08 -9.65 6.50
C ALA A 73 -23.58 -11.10 6.40
N ILE A 74 -22.90 -11.95 5.64
CA ILE A 74 -23.29 -13.35 5.46
C ILE A 74 -23.18 -14.12 6.77
N PHE A 75 -22.08 -13.95 7.52
CA PHE A 75 -21.93 -14.56 8.85
C PHE A 75 -23.09 -14.19 9.78
N ARG A 76 -23.44 -12.90 9.85
CA ARG A 76 -24.56 -12.43 10.69
C ARG A 76 -25.90 -12.98 10.22
N ILE A 77 -26.14 -13.08 8.92
CA ILE A 77 -27.38 -13.65 8.36
C ILE A 77 -27.56 -15.10 8.82
N ILE A 78 -26.55 -15.95 8.63
CA ILE A 78 -26.61 -17.37 9.04
C ILE A 78 -26.78 -17.47 10.56
N LYS A 79 -25.96 -16.73 11.33
CA LYS A 79 -26.03 -16.73 12.78
C LYS A 79 -27.42 -16.33 13.29
N ASN A 80 -27.97 -15.23 12.79
CA ASN A 80 -29.27 -14.71 13.21
C ASN A 80 -30.40 -15.67 12.85
N PHE A 81 -30.33 -16.28 11.65
CA PHE A 81 -31.25 -17.34 11.25
C PHE A 81 -31.21 -18.51 12.24
N LEU A 82 -30.03 -19.04 12.55
CA LEU A 82 -29.88 -20.16 13.49
C LEU A 82 -30.37 -19.81 14.90
N VAL A 83 -30.09 -18.59 15.39
CA VAL A 83 -30.59 -18.09 16.69
C VAL A 83 -32.11 -18.00 16.72
N ALA A 84 -32.74 -17.54 15.64
CA ALA A 84 -34.20 -17.44 15.57
C ALA A 84 -34.85 -18.82 15.42
N TYR A 85 -34.38 -19.62 14.46
CA TYR A 85 -34.95 -20.92 14.10
C TYR A 85 -34.80 -21.93 15.22
N SER A 86 -33.69 -21.92 15.96
CA SER A 86 -33.49 -22.76 17.15
C SER A 86 -34.50 -22.50 18.27
N LYS A 87 -35.26 -21.41 18.26
CA LYS A 87 -36.32 -21.13 19.24
C LYS A 87 -37.71 -21.55 18.76
N MET A 88 -37.86 -21.95 17.49
CA MET A 88 -39.15 -22.29 16.90
C MET A 88 -39.45 -23.79 17.08
N THR A 89 -39.84 -24.19 18.29
CA THR A 89 -39.97 -25.61 18.70
C THR A 89 -40.95 -26.45 17.87
N LEU A 90 -41.85 -25.82 17.12
CA LEU A 90 -42.82 -26.49 16.24
C LEU A 90 -42.35 -26.60 14.78
N MET A 91 -41.21 -26.00 14.42
CA MET A 91 -40.72 -26.01 13.04
C MET A 91 -39.96 -27.31 12.72
N PRO A 92 -40.10 -27.85 11.49
CA PRO A 92 -39.29 -28.96 11.02
C PRO A 92 -37.79 -28.64 11.15
N HIS A 93 -36.99 -29.65 11.44
CA HIS A 93 -35.51 -29.52 11.50
C HIS A 93 -35.01 -28.48 12.52
N GLN A 94 -35.81 -28.07 13.51
CA GLN A 94 -35.37 -27.14 14.54
C GLN A 94 -34.14 -27.64 15.31
N THR A 95 -34.02 -28.94 15.54
CA THR A 95 -32.86 -29.57 16.19
C THR A 95 -31.57 -29.41 15.37
N ASP A 96 -31.68 -29.36 14.04
CA ASP A 96 -30.55 -29.12 13.15
C ASP A 96 -30.03 -27.69 13.34
N ALA A 97 -30.93 -26.72 13.51
CA ALA A 97 -30.54 -25.34 13.80
C ALA A 97 -29.89 -25.20 15.18
N VAL A 98 -30.37 -25.94 16.19
CA VAL A 98 -29.73 -25.98 17.53
C VAL A 98 -28.30 -26.53 17.42
N ALA A 99 -28.11 -27.61 16.67
CA ALA A 99 -26.81 -28.24 16.52
C ALA A 99 -25.82 -27.35 15.75
N LEU A 100 -26.24 -26.73 14.63
CA LEU A 100 -25.38 -25.79 13.91
C LEU A 100 -25.09 -24.52 14.74
N LEU A 101 -26.04 -24.03 15.52
CA LEU A 101 -25.80 -22.91 16.43
C LEU A 101 -24.76 -23.25 17.51
N LYS A 102 -24.63 -24.53 17.90
CA LYS A 102 -23.59 -24.98 18.83
C LYS A 102 -22.21 -24.82 18.21
N GLU A 103 -22.02 -25.13 16.93
CA GLU A 103 -20.76 -24.88 16.22
C GLU A 103 -20.40 -23.39 16.25
N PHE A 104 -21.36 -22.51 15.95
CA PHE A 104 -21.16 -21.06 16.06
C PHE A 104 -20.76 -20.61 17.48
N LYS A 105 -21.27 -21.27 18.54
CA LYS A 105 -20.87 -20.98 19.92
C LYS A 105 -19.46 -21.44 20.25
N ILE A 106 -19.01 -22.56 19.68
CA ILE A 106 -17.65 -23.09 19.89
C ILE A 106 -16.61 -22.14 19.33
N TYR A 107 -16.82 -21.65 18.11
CA TYR A 107 -15.85 -20.78 17.43
C TYR A 107 -16.05 -19.29 17.76
N GLY A 108 -17.27 -18.87 18.08
CA GLY A 108 -17.58 -17.53 18.60
C GLY A 108 -18.79 -16.89 17.92
N LEU A 109 -19.67 -16.26 18.70
CA LEU A 109 -20.86 -15.59 18.17
C LEU A 109 -20.61 -14.16 17.64
N ALA A 110 -19.40 -13.65 17.82
CA ALA A 110 -19.02 -12.29 17.47
C ALA A 110 -17.77 -12.25 16.59
N LEU A 111 -17.62 -13.24 15.67
CA LEU A 111 -16.49 -13.27 14.73
C LEU A 111 -16.43 -12.01 13.88
N ASP A 112 -17.60 -11.43 13.55
CA ASP A 112 -17.77 -10.16 12.83
C ASP A 112 -17.28 -8.91 13.58
N LYS A 113 -16.63 -9.09 14.73
CA LYS A 113 -16.04 -7.99 15.52
C LYS A 113 -14.55 -8.19 15.78
N LEU A 114 -13.99 -9.31 15.34
CA LEU A 114 -12.57 -9.59 15.50
C LEU A 114 -11.76 -8.79 14.48
N ASN A 115 -10.45 -8.69 14.69
CA ASN A 115 -9.58 -8.19 13.64
C ASN A 115 -9.49 -9.22 12.49
N TYR A 116 -9.07 -8.77 11.31
CA TYR A 116 -9.05 -9.59 10.10
C TYR A 116 -8.35 -10.95 10.26
N GLY A 117 -7.20 -10.99 10.94
CA GLY A 117 -6.44 -12.22 11.12
C GLY A 117 -7.15 -13.21 12.06
N GLU A 118 -7.61 -12.72 13.20
CA GLU A 118 -8.37 -13.53 14.15
C GLU A 118 -9.70 -14.02 13.56
N GLN A 119 -10.41 -13.15 12.85
CA GLN A 119 -11.66 -13.48 12.19
C GLN A 119 -11.47 -14.59 11.16
N THR A 120 -10.49 -14.46 10.26
CA THR A 120 -10.19 -15.49 9.25
C THR A 120 -9.89 -16.84 9.90
N ILE A 121 -9.04 -16.87 10.94
CA ILE A 121 -8.72 -18.14 11.64
C ILE A 121 -9.97 -18.80 12.22
N GLN A 122 -10.82 -18.03 12.89
CA GLN A 122 -12.02 -18.60 13.52
C GLN A 122 -13.10 -18.95 12.50
N LEU A 123 -13.25 -18.16 11.45
CA LEU A 123 -14.23 -18.41 10.39
C LEU A 123 -13.85 -19.64 9.57
N ASP A 124 -12.57 -19.86 9.31
CA ASP A 124 -12.07 -21.09 8.65
C ASP A 124 -12.40 -22.34 9.45
N LYS A 125 -12.15 -22.31 10.76
CA LYS A 125 -12.48 -23.45 11.63
C LYS A 125 -13.98 -23.70 11.71
N LEU A 126 -14.79 -22.63 11.73
CA LEU A 126 -16.24 -22.75 11.65
C LEU A 126 -16.67 -23.35 10.30
N ILE A 127 -16.12 -22.88 9.18
CA ILE A 127 -16.40 -23.42 7.85
C ILE A 127 -16.01 -24.90 7.77
N GLU A 128 -14.87 -25.29 8.31
CA GLU A 128 -14.41 -26.67 8.38
C GLU A 128 -15.40 -27.55 9.17
N ALA A 129 -15.80 -27.12 10.37
CA ALA A 129 -16.79 -27.83 11.18
C ALA A 129 -18.15 -27.96 10.47
N LEU A 130 -18.60 -26.89 9.82
CA LEU A 130 -19.84 -26.86 9.04
C LEU A 130 -19.76 -27.71 7.76
N SER A 131 -18.55 -28.01 7.27
CA SER A 131 -18.32 -28.85 6.09
C SER A 131 -18.30 -30.36 6.40
N SER A 132 -18.44 -30.76 7.67
CA SER A 132 -18.62 -32.18 8.01
C SER A 132 -19.90 -32.75 7.38
N THR A 133 -19.89 -34.03 7.03
CA THR A 133 -21.04 -34.69 6.39
C THR A 133 -22.33 -34.51 7.17
N GLU A 134 -22.27 -34.60 8.50
CA GLU A 134 -23.43 -34.40 9.38
C GLU A 134 -23.96 -32.96 9.30
N ASN A 135 -23.08 -31.96 9.36
CA ASN A 135 -23.49 -30.56 9.31
C ASN A 135 -23.93 -30.12 7.92
N GLN A 136 -23.39 -30.72 6.85
CA GLN A 136 -23.87 -30.50 5.48
C GLN A 136 -25.32 -30.96 5.32
N THR A 137 -25.68 -32.13 5.83
CA THR A 137 -27.08 -32.60 5.84
C THR A 137 -27.99 -31.62 6.60
N ARG A 138 -27.54 -31.08 7.74
CA ARG A 138 -28.29 -30.07 8.50
C ARG A 138 -28.47 -28.76 7.75
N ILE A 139 -27.42 -28.31 7.06
CA ILE A 139 -27.44 -27.10 6.21
C ILE A 139 -28.44 -27.29 5.06
N GLU A 140 -28.50 -28.47 4.46
CA GLU A 140 -29.47 -28.82 3.42
C GLU A 140 -30.90 -28.83 3.96
N ASN A 141 -31.15 -29.49 5.09
CA ASN A 141 -32.46 -29.53 5.76
C ASN A 141 -33.01 -28.12 6.06
N LEU A 142 -32.14 -27.19 6.41
CA LEU A 142 -32.49 -25.79 6.70
C LEU A 142 -32.48 -24.87 5.47
N SER A 143 -32.25 -25.41 4.27
CA SER A 143 -32.16 -24.65 3.02
C SER A 143 -31.08 -23.54 3.05
N LEU A 144 -29.99 -23.74 3.80
CA LEU A 144 -28.90 -22.79 3.96
C LEU A 144 -27.72 -23.03 2.99
N LYS A 145 -27.79 -24.05 2.13
CA LYS A 145 -26.68 -24.48 1.27
C LYS A 145 -26.07 -23.34 0.45
N SER A 146 -26.89 -22.58 -0.27
CA SER A 146 -26.42 -21.46 -1.10
C SER A 146 -25.76 -20.36 -0.26
N THR A 147 -26.32 -20.04 0.91
CA THR A 147 -25.76 -19.03 1.81
C THR A 147 -24.42 -19.49 2.41
N PHE A 148 -24.29 -20.78 2.71
CA PHE A 148 -23.04 -21.36 3.20
C PHE A 148 -21.95 -21.40 2.12
N GLU A 149 -22.29 -21.76 0.88
CA GLU A 149 -21.35 -21.66 -0.24
C GLU A 149 -20.87 -20.23 -0.48
N GLU A 150 -21.76 -19.25 -0.39
CA GLU A 150 -21.38 -17.84 -0.54
C GLU A 150 -20.45 -17.38 0.60
N LEU A 151 -20.67 -17.84 1.84
CA LEU A 151 -19.75 -17.56 2.95
C LEU A 151 -18.34 -18.07 2.65
N LYS A 152 -18.22 -19.32 2.17
CA LYS A 152 -16.93 -19.93 1.80
C LYS A 152 -16.23 -19.15 0.70
N LYS A 153 -16.99 -18.79 -0.34
CA LYS A 153 -16.48 -18.01 -1.46
C LYS A 153 -15.97 -16.64 -1.02
N VAL A 154 -16.75 -15.90 -0.23
CA VAL A 154 -16.37 -14.56 0.24
C VAL A 154 -15.18 -14.61 1.19
N GLU A 155 -15.06 -15.63 2.05
CA GLU A 155 -13.86 -15.81 2.88
C GLU A 155 -12.62 -16.08 2.03
N GLN A 156 -12.73 -16.90 0.98
CA GLN A 156 -11.63 -17.15 0.08
C GLN A 156 -11.21 -15.89 -0.68
N THR A 157 -12.18 -15.13 -1.22
CA THR A 157 -11.92 -13.84 -1.88
C THR A 157 -11.29 -12.83 -0.93
N PHE A 158 -11.70 -12.80 0.34
CA PHE A 158 -11.09 -11.93 1.34
C PHE A 158 -9.59 -12.24 1.51
N LYS A 159 -9.23 -13.52 1.66
CA LYS A 159 -7.83 -13.95 1.82
C LYS A 159 -6.98 -13.55 0.63
N GLU A 160 -7.48 -13.77 -0.59
CA GLU A 160 -6.78 -13.42 -1.82
C GLU A 160 -6.49 -11.91 -1.88
N ILE A 161 -7.51 -11.07 -1.68
CA ILE A 161 -7.33 -9.60 -1.72
C ILE A 161 -6.44 -9.11 -0.58
N TYR A 162 -6.57 -9.69 0.62
CA TYR A 162 -5.75 -9.33 1.77
C TYR A 162 -4.26 -9.70 1.56
N GLU A 163 -3.98 -10.88 1.00
CA GLU A 163 -2.64 -11.31 0.63
C GLU A 163 -2.05 -10.43 -0.48
N GLU A 164 -2.83 -10.13 -1.52
CA GLU A 164 -2.42 -9.21 -2.58
C GLU A 164 -2.11 -7.81 -2.04
N GLN A 165 -2.88 -7.32 -1.07
CA GLN A 165 -2.59 -6.05 -0.40
C GLN A 165 -1.28 -6.13 0.37
N ALA A 166 -1.05 -7.20 1.12
CA ALA A 166 0.18 -7.42 1.88
C ALA A 166 1.40 -7.49 0.95
N GLN A 167 1.29 -8.19 -0.17
CA GLN A 167 2.34 -8.30 -1.19
C GLN A 167 2.63 -6.94 -1.84
N SER A 168 1.60 -6.23 -2.28
CA SER A 168 1.76 -4.89 -2.88
C SER A 168 2.40 -3.91 -1.90
N ASN A 169 2.00 -3.94 -0.63
CA ASN A 169 2.59 -3.11 0.42
C ASN A 169 4.05 -3.53 0.74
N SER A 170 4.36 -4.82 0.69
CA SER A 170 5.72 -5.35 0.86
C SER A 170 6.65 -4.87 -0.26
N GLU A 171 6.19 -4.92 -1.51
CA GLU A 171 6.92 -4.42 -2.68
C GLU A 171 7.17 -2.91 -2.60
N LEU A 172 6.19 -2.13 -2.14
CA LEU A 172 6.37 -0.69 -1.88
C LEU A 172 7.44 -0.41 -0.82
N ARG A 173 7.60 -1.29 0.18
CA ARG A 173 8.59 -1.17 1.26
C ARG A 173 10.00 -1.63 0.89
N LYS A 174 10.17 -2.41 -0.19
CA LYS A 174 11.50 -2.84 -0.69
C LYS A 174 12.29 -1.70 -1.34
N THR A 175 11.63 -0.61 -1.74
CA THR A 175 12.33 0.61 -2.18
C THR A 175 12.68 1.49 -0.98
N LYS A 176 13.90 2.07 -0.95
CA LYS A 176 14.26 3.14 0.00
C LYS A 176 13.11 4.14 0.10
N SER A 177 12.77 4.58 1.30
CA SER A 177 11.64 5.49 1.48
C SER A 177 11.84 6.77 0.66
N ALA A 178 10.76 7.34 0.12
CA ALA A 178 10.84 8.59 -0.62
C ALA A 178 11.52 9.72 0.18
N SER A 179 11.40 9.67 1.52
CA SER A 179 12.08 10.58 2.46
C SER A 179 13.60 10.37 2.50
N GLU A 180 14.09 9.14 2.43
CA GLU A 180 15.53 8.84 2.38
C GLU A 180 16.12 9.22 1.02
N LEU A 181 15.45 8.83 -0.07
CA LEU A 181 15.87 9.19 -1.43
C LEU A 181 15.88 10.71 -1.65
N ARG A 182 14.92 11.42 -1.06
CA ARG A 182 14.91 12.89 -1.05
C ARG A 182 16.17 13.46 -0.40
N LYS A 183 16.58 12.93 0.76
CA LYS A 183 17.78 13.41 1.47
C LYS A 183 19.05 13.19 0.64
N ASP A 184 19.13 12.06 -0.06
CA ASP A 184 20.24 11.76 -0.96
C ASP A 184 20.32 12.80 -2.10
N VAL A 185 19.20 13.08 -2.77
CA VAL A 185 19.13 14.13 -3.82
C VAL A 185 19.47 15.51 -3.27
N GLU A 186 18.92 15.92 -2.12
CA GLU A 186 19.22 17.22 -1.52
C GLU A 186 20.72 17.38 -1.22
N LYS A 187 21.35 16.32 -0.71
CA LYS A 187 22.77 16.29 -0.38
C LYS A 187 23.65 16.41 -1.62
N ASP A 188 23.39 15.59 -2.64
CA ASP A 188 24.23 15.56 -3.83
C ASP A 188 23.99 16.78 -4.73
N LEU A 189 22.75 17.30 -4.78
CA LEU A 189 22.44 18.56 -5.46
C LEU A 189 23.16 19.73 -4.81
N LYS A 190 23.16 19.81 -3.48
CA LYS A 190 23.89 20.84 -2.74
C LYS A 190 25.40 20.76 -3.00
N ARG A 191 25.97 19.55 -3.01
CA ARG A 191 27.40 19.35 -3.29
C ARG A 191 27.78 19.85 -4.68
N PHE A 192 26.98 19.49 -5.69
CA PHE A 192 27.24 19.93 -7.06
C PHE A 192 27.08 21.45 -7.22
N LEU A 193 26.03 22.05 -6.65
CA LEU A 193 25.85 23.51 -6.69
C LEU A 193 26.98 24.28 -5.96
N ASN A 194 27.50 23.72 -4.87
CA ASN A 194 28.64 24.30 -4.16
C ASN A 194 29.91 24.26 -5.02
N LEU A 195 30.19 23.13 -5.67
CA LEU A 195 31.30 23.02 -6.63
C LEU A 195 31.20 24.10 -7.72
N VAL A 196 30.04 24.22 -8.38
CA VAL A 196 29.86 25.24 -9.43
C VAL A 196 30.03 26.66 -8.87
N THR A 197 29.68 26.89 -7.61
CA THR A 197 29.92 28.18 -6.94
C THR A 197 31.41 28.43 -6.71
N SER A 198 32.17 27.44 -6.27
CA SER A 198 33.62 27.57 -6.10
C SER A 198 34.34 27.79 -7.42
N MET A 199 33.90 27.15 -8.50
CA MET A 199 34.49 27.33 -9.84
C MET A 199 34.09 28.64 -10.52
N TYR A 200 33.06 29.32 -10.02
CA TYR A 200 32.78 30.71 -10.40
C TYR A 200 33.83 31.67 -9.83
N GLU A 201 34.32 31.43 -8.60
CA GLU A 201 35.34 32.27 -7.97
C GLU A 201 36.69 32.19 -8.71
N THR A 202 36.96 31.08 -9.39
CA THR A 202 38.12 30.90 -10.29
C THR A 202 37.88 31.41 -11.72
N GLN A 203 36.70 32.00 -11.99
CA GLN A 203 36.23 32.50 -13.29
C GLN A 203 36.03 31.45 -14.40
N GLN A 204 36.34 30.18 -14.15
CA GLN A 204 36.32 29.12 -15.16
C GLN A 204 34.91 28.75 -15.62
N TRP A 205 33.93 28.68 -14.70
CA TRP A 205 32.58 28.18 -15.01
C TRP A 205 31.50 29.27 -14.96
N THR A 206 31.86 30.50 -15.30
CA THR A 206 30.96 31.67 -15.15
C THR A 206 29.64 31.50 -15.92
N THR A 207 29.69 31.05 -17.17
CA THR A 207 28.48 30.82 -18.00
C THR A 207 27.57 29.76 -17.39
N LEU A 208 28.14 28.63 -16.96
CA LEU A 208 27.40 27.56 -16.31
C LEU A 208 26.79 28.05 -14.99
N TYR A 209 27.57 28.73 -14.16
CA TYR A 209 27.09 29.29 -12.89
C TYR A 209 25.87 30.18 -13.10
N ASN A 210 25.95 31.13 -14.03
CA ASN A 210 24.86 32.08 -14.28
C ASN A 210 23.60 31.34 -14.72
N LYS A 211 23.72 30.38 -15.65
CA LYS A 211 22.60 29.56 -16.12
C LYS A 211 21.95 28.76 -14.99
N LEU A 212 22.74 28.03 -14.19
CA LEU A 212 22.20 27.21 -13.09
C LEU A 212 21.61 28.07 -11.97
N ASN A 213 22.16 29.25 -11.71
CA ASN A 213 21.66 30.17 -10.70
C ASN A 213 20.26 30.70 -11.04
N GLU A 214 19.91 30.84 -12.32
CA GLU A 214 18.54 31.21 -12.74
C GLU A 214 17.54 30.09 -12.41
N PHE A 215 17.89 28.82 -12.60
CA PHE A 215 17.04 27.71 -12.17
C PHE A 215 16.86 27.68 -10.65
N VAL A 216 17.94 27.93 -9.90
CA VAL A 216 17.91 28.03 -8.43
C VAL A 216 17.02 29.17 -7.97
N LYS A 217 17.03 30.33 -8.64
CA LYS A 217 16.13 31.45 -8.34
C LYS A 217 14.68 31.12 -8.66
N ALA A 218 14.43 30.49 -9.80
CA ALA A 218 13.09 30.10 -10.21
C ALA A 218 12.45 29.10 -9.23
N ALA A 219 13.23 28.17 -8.68
CA ALA A 219 12.76 27.18 -7.71
C ALA A 219 12.47 27.76 -6.30
N LYS A 220 12.89 28.99 -5.99
CA LYS A 220 12.60 29.64 -4.69
C LYS A 220 11.24 30.33 -4.62
N LYS A 221 10.61 30.55 -5.78
CA LYS A 221 9.29 31.18 -5.88
C LYS A 221 8.21 30.14 -5.62
#